data_AF-A0A2T4MWB5-F1
#
_entry.id   AF-A0A2T4MWB5-F1
#
_cell.length_a   1.000
_cell.length_b   1.000
_cell.length_c   1.000
_cell.angle_alpha   90.00
_cell.angle_beta   90.00
_cell.angle_gamma   90.00
#
_symmetry.space_group_name_H-M   'P 1'
#
loop_
_entity.id
_entity.type
_entity.pdbx_description
1 polymer ?
#
loop_
_entity_poly.entity_id
_entity_poly.type
_entity_poly.pdbx_seq_one_letter_code
_entity_poly.pdbx_strand_id
1 'polypeptide(L)'
;MKEVVAFLDELKSNARFPVISRYFFHDNDSIYFRYGYSHSAGGTAITISNITIDEEHQGEGRFSRYLTAVEEYAKAEGCAVSLESVVNPFLPEVLIRKGYTVPKEAFGNFVKKFDKE
;
A
#
# COMPACT_ATOMS: atom_id res chain seq x y z
N MET A 1 14.06 -0.47 -4.62
CA MET A 1 12.91 0.20 -3.96
C MET A 1 12.74 1.67 -4.31
N LYS A 2 13.76 2.36 -4.86
CA LYS A 2 13.61 3.74 -5.36
C LYS A 2 12.57 3.85 -6.50
N GLU A 3 12.34 2.75 -7.21
CA GLU A 3 11.37 2.59 -8.29
C GLU A 3 9.94 2.75 -7.81
N VAL A 4 9.60 2.17 -6.64
CA VAL A 4 8.27 2.36 -6.03
C VAL A 4 8.06 3.80 -5.62
N VAL A 5 9.08 4.43 -5.01
CA VAL A 5 9.01 5.85 -4.64
C VAL A 5 8.77 6.73 -5.86
N ALA A 6 9.57 6.56 -6.92
CA ALA A 6 9.42 7.31 -8.16
C ALA A 6 8.04 7.09 -8.81
N PHE A 7 7.53 5.85 -8.77
CA PHE A 7 6.20 5.54 -9.26
C PHE A 7 5.09 6.21 -8.43
N LEU A 8 5.21 6.24 -7.11
CA LEU A 8 4.24 6.91 -6.23
C LEU A 8 4.26 8.42 -6.40
N ASP A 9 5.43 9.03 -6.63
CA ASP A 9 5.56 10.45 -7.00
C ASP A 9 4.83 10.74 -8.32
N GLU A 10 5.08 9.91 -9.35
CA GLU A 10 4.40 10.03 -10.64
C GLU A 10 2.88 9.89 -10.46
N LEU A 11 2.44 8.88 -9.72
CA LEU A 11 1.04 8.60 -9.46
C LEU A 11 0.37 9.79 -8.78
N LYS A 12 0.98 10.33 -7.71
CA LYS A 12 0.52 11.52 -7.00
C LYS A 12 0.48 12.75 -7.90
N SER A 13 1.52 13.01 -8.70
CA SER A 13 1.58 14.18 -9.59
C SER A 13 0.48 14.20 -10.66
N ASN A 14 0.00 13.02 -11.04
CA ASN A 14 -1.09 12.83 -12.00
C ASN A 14 -2.50 12.80 -11.35
N ALA A 15 -2.59 12.85 -10.02
CA ALA A 15 -3.87 12.84 -9.32
C ALA A 15 -4.62 14.17 -9.54
N ARG A 16 -5.49 14.22 -10.55
CA ARG A 16 -6.27 15.43 -10.86
C ARG A 16 -7.64 15.49 -10.17
N PHE A 17 -8.24 14.37 -9.73
CA PHE A 17 -9.51 14.29 -8.94
C PHE A 17 -9.70 12.84 -8.39
N PRO A 18 -10.58 12.61 -7.39
CA PRO A 18 -10.22 12.31 -5.98
C PRO A 18 -9.31 11.09 -5.75
N VAL A 19 -9.12 10.24 -6.76
CA VAL A 19 -8.41 8.97 -6.71
C VAL A 19 -7.80 8.68 -8.08
N ILE A 20 -6.53 8.30 -8.12
CA ILE A 20 -5.86 7.75 -9.30
C ILE A 20 -5.33 6.35 -8.97
N SER A 21 -5.33 5.45 -9.94
CA SER A 21 -4.82 4.10 -9.76
C SER A 21 -4.06 3.61 -10.99
N ARG A 22 -3.03 2.79 -10.73
CA ARG A 22 -2.18 2.22 -11.79
C ARG A 22 -1.44 0.99 -11.26
N TYR A 23 -1.14 0.06 -12.16
CA TYR A 23 -0.23 -1.04 -11.87
C TYR A 23 1.23 -0.56 -11.90
N PHE A 24 1.98 -0.95 -10.88
CA PHE A 24 3.43 -0.93 -10.85
C PHE A 24 3.95 -2.33 -11.19
N PHE A 25 4.93 -2.42 -12.07
CA PHE A 25 5.58 -3.67 -12.46
C PHE A 25 7.07 -3.59 -12.15
N HIS A 26 7.63 -4.64 -11.54
CA HIS A 26 9.05 -4.71 -11.19
C HIS A 26 9.49 -6.15 -11.07
N ASP A 27 10.42 -6.58 -11.92
CA ASP A 27 10.90 -7.97 -12.00
C ASP A 27 9.74 -8.99 -12.05
N ASN A 28 8.79 -8.84 -12.98
CA ASN A 28 7.56 -9.65 -13.10
C ASN A 28 6.59 -9.62 -11.90
N ASP A 29 6.94 -9.00 -10.78
CA ASP A 29 5.98 -8.67 -9.73
C ASP A 29 5.03 -7.58 -10.25
N SER A 30 3.78 -7.63 -9.77
CA SER A 30 2.80 -6.60 -10.06
C SER A 30 2.09 -6.14 -8.80
N ILE A 31 1.94 -4.83 -8.66
CA ILE A 31 1.26 -4.22 -7.51
C ILE A 31 0.26 -3.21 -8.04
N TYR A 32 -1.00 -3.35 -7.65
CA TYR A 32 -2.02 -2.37 -7.97
C TYR A 32 -2.05 -1.29 -6.89
N PHE A 33 -1.55 -0.11 -7.24
CA PHE A 33 -1.57 1.06 -6.37
C PHE A 33 -2.73 1.98 -6.73
N ARG A 34 -3.26 2.61 -5.69
CA ARG A 34 -4.22 3.70 -5.78
C ARG A 34 -3.78 4.81 -4.83
N TYR A 35 -3.80 6.04 -5.28
CA TYR A 35 -3.51 7.23 -4.48
C TYR A 35 -4.73 8.15 -4.47
N GLY A 36 -5.17 8.57 -3.30
CA GLY A 36 -6.30 9.49 -3.16
C GLY A 36 -7.10 9.26 -1.88
N TYR A 37 -8.34 9.72 -1.84
CA TYR A 37 -9.19 9.53 -0.67
C TYR A 37 -9.56 8.04 -0.48
N SER A 38 -9.33 7.52 0.73
CA SER A 38 -9.78 6.20 1.18
C SER A 38 -10.75 6.35 2.34
N HIS A 39 -11.95 5.79 2.16
CA HIS A 39 -12.98 5.80 3.21
C HIS A 39 -12.53 4.99 4.44
N SER A 40 -11.93 3.81 4.22
CA SER A 40 -11.38 2.98 5.30
C SER A 40 -10.29 3.69 6.10
N ALA A 41 -9.50 4.56 5.45
CA ALA A 41 -8.49 5.37 6.12
C ALA A 41 -9.03 6.67 6.73
N GLY A 42 -10.20 7.14 6.28
CA GLY A 42 -10.78 8.42 6.67
C GLY A 42 -9.98 9.62 6.18
N GLY A 43 -9.32 9.51 5.02
CA GLY A 43 -8.44 10.57 4.49
C GLY A 43 -7.66 10.12 3.25
N THR A 44 -6.65 10.91 2.87
CA THR A 44 -5.73 10.55 1.78
C THR A 44 -4.91 9.32 2.16
N ALA A 45 -4.83 8.36 1.26
CA ALA A 45 -4.07 7.14 1.44
C ALA A 45 -3.41 6.66 0.15
N ILE A 46 -2.36 5.86 0.33
CA ILE A 46 -1.84 4.94 -0.66
C ILE A 46 -2.47 3.59 -0.39
N THR A 47 -3.28 3.13 -1.31
CA THR A 47 -3.98 1.86 -1.23
C THR A 47 -3.28 0.82 -2.12
N ILE A 48 -3.00 -0.35 -1.55
CA ILE A 48 -2.57 -1.55 -2.26
C ILE A 48 -3.78 -2.51 -2.28
N SER A 49 -4.41 -2.69 -3.44
CA SER A 49 -5.59 -3.56 -3.57
C SER A 49 -5.28 -4.93 -4.16
N ASN A 50 -4.12 -5.09 -4.79
CA ASN A 50 -3.65 -6.38 -5.29
C ASN A 50 -2.13 -6.40 -5.34
N ILE A 51 -1.54 -7.54 -4.99
CA ILE A 51 -0.13 -7.82 -5.21
C ILE A 51 0.04 -9.25 -5.68
N THR A 52 0.79 -9.40 -6.77
CA THR A 52 1.26 -10.68 -7.27
C THR A 52 2.78 -10.64 -7.22
N ILE A 53 3.38 -11.57 -6.48
CA ILE A 53 4.82 -11.80 -6.46
C ILE A 53 5.09 -13.00 -7.36
N ASP A 54 6.03 -12.84 -8.29
CA ASP A 54 6.46 -13.92 -9.17
C ASP A 54 6.90 -15.14 -8.35
N GLU A 55 6.61 -16.36 -8.84
CA GLU A 55 6.91 -17.60 -8.13
C GLU A 55 8.39 -17.72 -7.77
N GLU A 56 9.29 -17.25 -8.64
CA GLU A 56 10.74 -17.30 -8.42
C GLU A 56 11.18 -16.38 -7.28
N HIS A 57 10.40 -15.33 -6.97
CA HIS A 57 10.71 -14.36 -5.92
C HIS A 57 9.99 -14.63 -4.59
N GLN A 58 9.17 -15.70 -4.52
CA GLN A 58 8.48 -16.06 -3.29
C GLN A 58 9.47 -16.51 -2.20
N GLY A 59 9.23 -16.09 -0.97
CA GLY A 59 10.14 -16.35 0.16
C GLY A 59 11.29 -15.35 0.32
N GLU A 60 11.55 -14.48 -0.66
CA GLU A 60 12.63 -13.48 -0.58
C GLU A 60 12.27 -12.21 0.22
N GLY A 61 11.02 -12.13 0.69
CA GLY A 61 10.51 -10.97 1.40
C GLY A 61 10.20 -9.76 0.50
N ARG A 62 9.98 -9.95 -0.81
CA ARG A 62 9.61 -8.89 -1.77
C ARG A 62 8.44 -8.03 -1.28
N PHE A 63 7.33 -8.65 -0.88
CA PHE A 63 6.17 -7.92 -0.33
C PHE A 63 6.56 -7.02 0.85
N SER A 64 7.39 -7.51 1.77
CA SER A 64 7.84 -6.71 2.92
C SER A 64 8.65 -5.49 2.47
N ARG A 65 9.53 -5.64 1.46
CA ARG A 65 10.31 -4.53 0.90
C ARG A 65 9.43 -3.50 0.19
N TYR A 66 8.46 -3.96 -0.60
CA TYR A 66 7.46 -3.08 -1.25
C TYR A 66 6.66 -2.31 -0.21
N LEU A 67 6.13 -3.02 0.79
CA LEU A 67 5.34 -2.40 1.85
C LEU A 67 6.15 -1.37 2.65
N THR A 68 7.40 -1.68 3.01
CA THR A 68 8.27 -0.75 3.73
C THR A 68 8.52 0.54 2.93
N ALA A 69 8.80 0.46 1.63
CA ALA A 69 8.97 1.68 0.84
C ALA A 69 7.69 2.51 0.74
N VAL A 70 6.53 1.85 0.67
CA VAL A 70 5.22 2.53 0.68
C VAL A 70 4.97 3.19 2.03
N GLU A 71 5.28 2.52 3.14
CA GLU A 71 5.17 3.07 4.50
C GLU A 71 6.10 4.28 4.69
N GLU A 72 7.34 4.21 4.23
CA GLU A 72 8.31 5.32 4.30
C GLU A 72 7.84 6.54 3.50
N TYR A 73 7.35 6.31 2.28
CA TYR A 73 6.78 7.38 1.45
C TYR A 73 5.52 7.98 2.08
N ALA A 74 4.61 7.13 2.58
CA ALA A 74 3.39 7.58 3.25
C ALA A 74 3.69 8.42 4.49
N LYS A 75 4.71 8.04 5.26
CA LYS A 75 5.20 8.81 6.41
C LYS A 75 5.72 10.18 6.00
N ALA A 76 6.55 10.27 4.96
CA ALA A 76 7.08 11.53 4.46
C ALA A 76 5.96 12.48 3.96
N GLU A 77 4.90 11.90 3.39
CA GLU A 77 3.76 12.63 2.85
C GLU A 77 2.68 12.98 3.89
N GLY A 78 2.71 12.36 5.06
CA GLY A 78 1.65 12.46 6.06
C GLY A 78 0.31 11.91 5.55
N CYS A 79 0.33 10.76 4.89
CA CYS A 79 -0.86 10.07 4.43
C CYS A 79 -0.92 8.63 4.96
N ALA A 80 -2.10 7.99 4.87
CA ALA A 80 -2.27 6.62 5.35
C ALA A 80 -1.80 5.58 4.32
N VAL A 81 -1.52 4.37 4.78
CA VAL A 81 -1.42 3.17 3.94
C VAL A 81 -2.62 2.28 4.19
N SER A 82 -3.27 1.84 3.12
CA SER A 82 -4.40 0.92 3.15
C SER A 82 -4.07 -0.33 2.34
N LEU A 83 -4.24 -1.51 2.92
CA LEU A 83 -4.21 -2.78 2.20
C LEU A 83 -5.65 -3.28 2.12
N GLU A 84 -6.16 -3.49 0.90
CA GLU A 84 -7.51 -3.98 0.67
C GLU A 84 -7.52 -5.46 0.34
N SER A 85 -8.62 -6.14 0.69
CA SER A 85 -8.89 -7.52 0.27
C SER A 85 -7.73 -8.49 0.55
N VAL A 86 -7.13 -8.42 1.74
CA VAL A 86 -6.05 -9.32 2.13
C VAL A 86 -6.59 -10.74 2.30
N VAL A 87 -6.41 -11.58 1.29
CA VAL A 87 -6.88 -12.98 1.27
C VAL A 87 -5.86 -13.98 1.81
N ASN A 88 -4.60 -13.59 1.97
CA ASN A 88 -3.57 -14.46 2.53
C ASN A 88 -3.80 -14.61 4.06
N PRO A 89 -4.02 -15.81 4.60
CA PRO A 89 -4.38 -16.01 6.00
C PRO A 89 -3.26 -15.67 6.99
N PHE A 90 -2.00 -15.58 6.54
CA PHE A 90 -0.85 -15.27 7.40
C PHE A 90 -0.52 -13.77 7.46
N LEU A 91 -0.99 -12.98 6.50
CA LEU A 91 -0.72 -11.54 6.47
C LEU A 91 -1.40 -10.75 7.59
N PRO A 92 -2.65 -11.02 8.01
CA PRO A 92 -3.32 -10.27 9.07
C PRO A 92 -2.50 -10.09 10.34
N GLU A 93 -1.93 -11.17 10.89
CA GLU A 93 -1.15 -11.10 12.12
C GLU A 93 0.14 -10.28 11.94
N VAL A 94 0.80 -10.43 10.79
CA VAL A 94 2.01 -9.68 10.44
C VAL A 94 1.70 -8.18 10.32
N LEU A 95 0.59 -7.82 9.68
CA LEU A 95 0.15 -6.44 9.53
C LEU A 95 -0.21 -5.82 10.88
N ILE A 96 -0.93 -6.53 11.75
CA ILE A 96 -1.26 -6.07 13.10
C ILE A 96 0.03 -5.81 13.91
N ARG A 97 1.00 -6.73 13.88
CA ARG A 97 2.31 -6.55 14.55
C ARG A 97 3.09 -5.35 14.00
N LYS A 98 2.89 -5.01 12.72
CA LYS A 98 3.45 -3.81 12.07
C LYS A 98 2.68 -2.51 12.40
N GLY A 99 1.63 -2.58 13.20
CA GLY A 99 0.83 -1.42 13.62
C GLY A 99 -0.34 -1.08 12.69
N TYR A 100 -0.75 -1.99 11.81
CA TYR A 100 -1.98 -1.83 11.06
C TYR A 100 -3.20 -2.15 11.94
N THR A 101 -4.31 -1.51 11.63
CA THR A 101 -5.61 -1.70 12.30
C THR A 101 -6.66 -2.16 11.31
N VAL A 102 -7.64 -2.92 11.79
CA VAL A 102 -8.81 -3.33 10.99
C VAL A 102 -9.92 -2.30 11.21
N PRO A 103 -10.35 -1.56 10.18
CA PRO A 103 -11.46 -0.62 10.30
C PRO A 103 -12.77 -1.39 10.61
N LYS A 104 -13.62 -0.82 11.48
CA LYS A 104 -14.89 -1.46 11.89
C LYS A 104 -15.84 -1.74 10.73
N GLU A 105 -15.77 -0.95 9.67
CA GLU A 105 -16.70 -0.97 8.53
C GLU A 105 -16.14 -1.66 7.29
N ALA A 106 -14.88 -2.14 7.32
CA ALA A 106 -14.21 -2.70 6.16
C ALA A 106 -13.41 -3.96 6.51
N PHE A 107 -14.12 -5.08 6.64
CA PHE A 107 -13.52 -6.38 6.97
C PHE A 107 -12.58 -6.83 5.83
N GLY A 108 -11.38 -7.28 6.18
CA GLY A 108 -10.35 -7.65 5.20
C GLY A 108 -9.48 -6.48 4.72
N ASN A 109 -9.74 -5.25 5.21
CA ASN A 109 -8.87 -4.10 4.99
C ASN A 109 -8.00 -3.83 6.21
N PHE A 110 -6.78 -3.38 5.97
CA PHE A 110 -5.81 -3.01 7.01
C PHE A 110 -5.32 -1.60 6.75
N VAL A 111 -5.38 -0.75 7.76
CA VAL A 111 -4.99 0.66 7.66
C VAL A 111 -3.94 1.01 8.69
N LYS A 112 -2.92 1.73 8.25
CA LYS A 112 -1.93 2.36 9.11
C LYS A 112 -1.84 3.84 8.74
N LYS A 113 -2.05 4.71 9.73
CA LYS A 113 -2.04 6.17 9.53
C LYS A 113 -0.67 6.73 9.89
N PHE A 114 -0.23 7.72 9.13
CA PHE A 114 0.97 8.48 9.42
C PHE A 114 0.61 9.96 9.46
N ASP A 115 1.09 10.65 10.49
CA ASP A 115 0.96 12.09 10.61
C ASP A 115 2.19 12.77 9.98
N LYS A 116 1.98 13.96 9.42
CA LYS A 116 3.09 14.79 8.94
C LYS A 116 3.79 15.41 10.15
N GLU A 117 5.07 15.06 10.34
CA GLU A 117 5.95 15.69 11.36
C GLU A 117 6.15 17.19 11.08
#